data_AF-Q649Y7-F1
#
_entry.id   AF-Q649Y7-F1
#
_cell.length_a   1.000
_cell.length_b   1.000
_cell.length_c   1.000
_cell.angle_alpha   90.00
_cell.angle_beta   90.00
_cell.angle_gamma   90.00
#
_symmetry.space_group_name_H-M   'P 1'
#
loop_
_entity.id
_entity.type
_entity.pdbx_description
1 polymer ?
#
loop_
_entity_poly.entity_id
_entity_poly.type
_entity_poly.pdbx_seq_one_letter_code
_entity_poly.pdbx_strand_id
1 'polypeptide(L)'
;AILIHRERATEAVERFRQQVEITEMIGSEDVGAIKAKIAECKSKDPGAFPEDPMIVKVGEEEEEAAELVIPLAMSADPFMGTITDAVESARYKSQVLARDYKLSIAISNNTILGLAAGLLLALVIAIPFIAYLALTGVI
;
A
#
# COMPACT_ATOMS: atom_id res chain seq x y z
N ALA A 1 -8.19 42.42 -16.87
CA ALA A 1 -8.50 41.09 -16.30
C ALA A 1 -7.39 40.58 -15.38
N ILE A 2 -6.13 40.48 -15.84
CA ILE A 2 -5.02 39.86 -15.08
C ILE A 2 -4.68 40.55 -13.74
N LEU A 3 -4.85 41.87 -13.62
CA LEU A 3 -4.55 42.59 -12.36
C LEU A 3 -5.56 42.30 -11.23
N ILE A 4 -6.84 42.09 -11.56
CA ILE A 4 -7.89 41.84 -10.55
C ILE A 4 -7.75 40.44 -9.92
N HIS A 5 -7.30 39.43 -10.68
CA HIS A 5 -7.08 38.09 -10.14
C HIS A 5 -5.87 38.00 -9.20
N ARG A 6 -4.84 38.83 -9.41
CA ARG A 6 -3.65 38.86 -8.56
C ARG A 6 -3.92 39.51 -7.20
N GLU A 7 -4.72 40.56 -7.18
CA GLU A 7 -5.06 41.33 -5.97
C GLU A 7 -6.05 40.56 -5.05
N ARG A 8 -7.02 39.85 -5.65
CA ARG A 8 -7.90 38.92 -4.90
C ARG A 8 -7.13 37.74 -4.28
N ALA A 9 -6.09 37.26 -4.96
CA ALA A 9 -5.25 36.20 -4.43
C ALA A 9 -4.46 36.65 -3.19
N THR A 10 -4.05 37.92 -3.11
CA THR A 10 -3.30 38.43 -1.94
C THR A 10 -4.19 38.68 -0.73
N GLU A 11 -5.37 39.28 -0.89
CA GLU A 11 -6.29 39.54 0.23
C GLU A 11 -6.84 38.24 0.85
N ALA A 12 -7.22 37.28 0.02
CA ALA A 12 -7.69 35.96 0.48
C ALA A 12 -6.59 35.17 1.21
N VAL A 13 -5.34 35.28 0.75
CA VAL A 13 -4.20 34.62 1.40
C VAL A 13 -3.86 35.31 2.73
N GLU A 14 -4.01 36.62 2.84
CA GLU A 14 -3.81 37.35 4.09
C GLU A 14 -4.88 37.02 5.15
N ARG A 15 -6.16 36.92 4.75
CA ARG A 15 -7.25 36.40 5.59
C ARG A 15 -6.94 34.98 6.09
N PHE A 16 -6.54 34.08 5.19
CA PHE A 16 -6.19 32.70 5.55
C PHE A 16 -5.06 32.65 6.58
N ARG A 17 -4.00 33.46 6.40
CA ARG A 17 -2.86 33.52 7.33
C ARG A 17 -3.25 34.02 8.73
N GLN A 18 -4.28 34.86 8.85
CA GLN A 18 -4.76 35.36 10.14
C GLN A 18 -5.72 34.36 10.82
N GLN A 19 -6.40 33.54 10.03
CA GLN A 19 -7.43 32.62 10.53
C GLN A 19 -6.86 31.29 11.05
N VAL A 20 -5.82 30.74 10.41
CA VAL A 20 -5.33 29.39 10.74
C VAL A 20 -3.97 29.41 11.42
N GLU A 21 -3.81 28.55 12.44
CA GLU A 21 -2.51 28.16 12.98
C GLU A 21 -2.06 26.85 12.33
N ILE A 22 -0.86 26.84 11.74
CA ILE A 22 -0.32 25.65 11.06
C ILE A 22 0.44 24.80 12.07
N THR A 23 -0.05 23.59 12.34
CA THR A 23 0.67 22.57 13.09
C THR A 23 1.36 21.61 12.11
N GLU A 24 2.69 21.57 12.14
CA GLU A 24 3.47 20.67 11.29
C GLU A 24 3.44 19.23 11.83
N MET A 25 2.89 18.31 11.03
CA MET A 25 2.91 16.86 11.28
C MET A 25 3.37 16.08 10.03
N ILE A 26 4.18 16.71 9.17
CA ILE A 26 4.62 16.11 7.91
C ILE A 26 5.48 14.88 8.22
N GLY A 27 5.09 13.72 7.68
CA GLY A 27 5.81 12.45 7.85
C GLY A 27 5.39 11.62 9.09
N SER A 28 4.37 12.04 9.84
CA SER A 28 3.80 11.24 10.94
C SER A 28 2.53 10.51 10.47
N GLU A 29 2.62 9.18 10.32
CA GLU A 29 1.47 8.31 9.96
C GLU A 29 0.84 7.65 11.19
N ASP A 30 1.30 7.97 12.40
CA ASP A 30 0.76 7.41 13.62
C ASP A 30 -0.61 8.03 13.96
N VAL A 31 -1.64 7.20 13.84
CA VAL A 31 -3.04 7.54 14.13
C VAL A 31 -3.22 8.01 15.58
N GLY A 32 -2.38 7.54 16.51
CA GLY A 32 -2.40 7.98 17.91
C GLY A 32 -1.98 9.44 18.08
N ALA A 33 -0.83 9.80 17.49
CA ALA A 33 -0.30 11.16 17.52
C ALA A 33 -1.24 12.19 16.86
N ILE A 34 -1.83 11.83 15.72
CA ILE A 34 -2.79 12.70 15.00
C ILE A 34 -4.03 12.95 15.85
N LYS A 35 -4.61 11.91 16.47
CA LYS A 35 -5.80 12.05 17.33
C LYS A 35 -5.51 12.89 18.57
N ALA A 36 -4.34 12.71 19.19
CA ALA A 36 -3.93 13.52 20.33
C ALA A 36 -3.78 14.99 19.95
N LYS A 37 -3.18 15.29 18.79
CA LYS A 37 -3.00 16.67 18.33
C LYS A 37 -4.32 17.32 17.93
N ILE A 38 -5.25 16.57 17.31
CA ILE A 38 -6.62 17.04 17.06
C ILE A 38 -7.33 17.38 18.38
N ALA A 39 -7.20 16.55 19.42
CA ALA A 39 -7.81 16.81 20.72
C ALA A 39 -7.22 18.07 21.38
N GLU A 40 -5.91 18.30 21.24
CA GLU A 40 -5.25 19.53 21.69
C GLU A 40 -5.80 20.76 20.96
N CYS A 41 -5.91 20.71 19.62
CA CYS A 41 -6.48 21.80 18.82
C CYS A 41 -7.95 22.09 19.18
N LYS A 42 -8.74 21.05 19.46
CA LYS A 42 -10.13 21.21 19.95
C LYS A 42 -10.20 21.88 21.32
N SER A 43 -9.24 21.61 22.20
CA SER A 43 -9.22 22.21 23.55
C SER A 43 -8.81 23.69 23.53
N LYS A 44 -8.08 24.11 22.50
CA LYS A 44 -7.60 25.48 22.30
C LYS A 44 -8.43 26.26 21.28
N ASP A 45 -9.63 25.78 20.97
CA ASP A 45 -10.50 26.39 19.95
C ASP A 45 -10.88 27.82 20.35
N PRO A 46 -10.40 28.85 19.63
CA PRO A 46 -10.74 30.25 19.88
C PRO A 46 -12.13 30.62 19.32
N GLY A 47 -12.86 29.67 18.74
CA GLY A 47 -14.17 29.87 18.14
C GLY A 47 -14.08 30.36 16.69
N ALA A 48 -15.24 30.65 16.10
CA ALA A 48 -15.32 31.14 14.73
C ALA A 48 -14.61 32.49 14.60
N PHE A 49 -13.82 32.63 13.53
CA PHE A 49 -13.16 33.89 13.22
C PHE A 49 -14.23 34.98 13.02
N PRO A 50 -14.08 36.17 13.64
CA PRO A 50 -15.16 37.14 13.81
C PRO A 50 -15.52 37.94 12.56
N GLU A 51 -14.95 37.60 11.40
CA GLU A 51 -15.19 38.30 10.15
C GLU A 51 -16.23 37.57 9.29
N ASP A 52 -17.00 38.36 8.53
CA ASP A 52 -18.04 37.82 7.66
C ASP A 52 -17.45 36.84 6.62
N PRO A 53 -18.15 35.74 6.30
CA PRO A 53 -17.67 34.74 5.36
C PRO A 53 -17.24 35.36 4.01
N MET A 54 -15.95 35.30 3.71
CA MET A 54 -15.41 35.76 2.43
C MET A 54 -15.60 34.68 1.36
N ILE A 55 -16.51 34.90 0.41
CA ILE A 55 -16.73 34.01 -0.72
C ILE A 55 -15.69 34.33 -1.81
N VAL A 56 -14.61 33.55 -1.85
CA VAL A 56 -13.64 33.62 -2.95
C VAL A 56 -14.16 32.76 -4.10
N LYS A 57 -14.72 33.40 -5.13
CA LYS A 57 -15.06 32.73 -6.39
C LYS A 57 -13.77 32.30 -7.09
N VAL A 58 -13.45 31.01 -7.00
CA VAL A 58 -12.34 30.37 -7.72
C VAL A 58 -12.91 29.76 -8.99
N GLY A 59 -12.62 30.37 -10.14
CA GLY A 59 -13.20 30.00 -11.43
C GLY A 59 -14.39 30.90 -11.81
N GLU A 60 -14.55 31.13 -13.10
CA GLU A 60 -15.65 31.94 -13.66
C GLU A 60 -17.03 31.39 -13.27
N GLU A 61 -17.96 32.32 -13.13
CA GLU A 61 -19.34 32.11 -12.68
C GLU A 61 -20.13 31.19 -13.63
N GLU A 62 -20.63 30.08 -13.11
CA GLU A 62 -21.90 29.49 -13.56
C GLU A 62 -22.84 29.44 -12.35
N GLU A 63 -23.68 30.46 -12.25
CA GLU A 63 -24.94 30.41 -11.50
C GLU A 63 -25.90 29.47 -12.23
N GLU A 64 -26.18 28.29 -11.66
CA GLU A 64 -27.52 27.71 -11.73
C GLU A 64 -27.76 26.80 -10.53
N ALA A 65 -28.54 27.32 -9.59
CA ALA A 65 -29.09 26.56 -8.48
C ALA A 65 -30.28 25.74 -8.99
N ALA A 66 -30.03 24.53 -9.50
CA ALA A 66 -31.04 23.48 -9.58
C ALA A 66 -30.36 22.11 -9.75
N GLU A 67 -30.66 21.22 -8.80
CA GLU A 67 -30.29 19.81 -8.80
C GLU A 67 -28.82 19.54 -8.41
N LEU A 68 -28.64 18.83 -7.29
CA LEU A 68 -27.40 18.15 -6.92
C LEU A 68 -27.10 17.03 -7.93
N VAL A 69 -26.90 17.39 -9.19
CA VAL A 69 -26.10 16.59 -10.10
C VAL A 69 -24.69 16.86 -9.64
N ILE A 70 -24.18 15.99 -8.77
CA ILE A 70 -22.73 15.81 -8.63
C ILE A 70 -22.22 15.86 -10.06
N PRO A 71 -21.43 16.87 -10.45
CA PRO A 71 -20.73 16.77 -11.71
C PRO A 71 -19.85 15.56 -11.45
N LEU A 72 -20.28 14.40 -11.97
CA LEU A 72 -19.33 13.50 -12.58
C LEU A 72 -18.65 14.43 -13.59
N ALA A 73 -17.60 15.12 -13.10
CA ALA A 73 -16.41 15.39 -13.84
C ALA A 73 -16.34 14.25 -14.83
N MET A 74 -16.34 14.61 -16.12
CA MET A 74 -16.10 13.72 -17.24
C MET A 74 -15.51 12.43 -16.71
N SER A 75 -16.09 11.28 -17.05
CA SER A 75 -15.34 10.05 -17.07
C SER A 75 -14.14 10.24 -18.01
N ALA A 76 -13.16 11.05 -17.59
CA ALA A 76 -11.77 10.79 -17.80
C ALA A 76 -11.67 9.37 -17.32
N ASP A 77 -11.58 8.46 -18.28
CA ASP A 77 -11.24 7.09 -18.02
C ASP A 77 -10.29 7.10 -16.82
N PRO A 78 -10.62 6.42 -15.71
CA PRO A 78 -9.68 6.33 -14.60
C PRO A 78 -8.34 6.00 -15.25
N PHE A 79 -7.22 6.63 -14.82
CA PHE A 79 -5.89 6.37 -15.37
C PHE A 79 -5.57 4.89 -15.18
N MET A 80 -6.18 4.06 -16.02
CA MET A 80 -6.29 2.63 -15.85
C MET A 80 -4.97 2.08 -16.33
N GLY A 81 -4.33 2.67 -17.34
CA GLY A 81 -3.02 2.22 -17.83
C GLY A 81 -2.02 1.96 -16.70
N THR A 82 -1.75 2.93 -15.83
CA THR A 82 -0.76 2.75 -14.75
C THR A 82 -1.25 1.82 -13.64
N ILE A 83 -2.54 1.83 -13.32
CA ILE A 83 -3.14 0.95 -12.32
C ILE A 83 -3.21 -0.50 -12.83
N THR A 84 -3.58 -0.71 -14.08
CA THR A 84 -3.59 -2.00 -14.76
C THR A 84 -2.19 -2.52 -14.94
N ASP A 85 -1.22 -1.69 -15.32
CA ASP A 85 0.18 -2.11 -15.45
C ASP A 85 0.75 -2.54 -14.09
N ALA A 86 0.44 -1.79 -13.03
CA ALA A 86 0.81 -2.15 -11.66
C ALA A 86 0.16 -3.46 -11.23
N VAL A 87 -1.15 -3.64 -11.47
CA VAL A 87 -1.89 -4.86 -11.13
C VAL A 87 -1.43 -6.06 -11.97
N GLU A 88 -1.16 -5.89 -13.26
CA GLU A 88 -0.66 -6.90 -14.18
C GLU A 88 0.73 -7.36 -13.75
N SER A 89 1.62 -6.43 -13.40
CA SER A 89 2.96 -6.75 -12.91
C SER A 89 2.93 -7.49 -11.55
N ALA A 90 1.99 -7.13 -10.66
CA ALA A 90 1.76 -7.84 -9.41
C ALA A 90 1.21 -9.24 -9.65
N ARG A 91 0.24 -9.40 -10.56
CA ARG A 91 -0.31 -10.69 -10.97
C ARG A 91 0.76 -11.59 -11.58
N TYR A 92 1.56 -11.07 -12.50
CA TYR A 92 2.66 -11.81 -13.13
C TYR A 92 3.66 -12.33 -12.09
N LYS A 93 4.12 -11.47 -11.16
CA LYS A 93 5.02 -11.88 -10.07
C LYS A 93 4.40 -12.94 -9.17
N SER A 94 3.12 -12.82 -8.83
CA SER A 94 2.41 -13.82 -8.02
C SER A 94 2.28 -15.18 -8.72
N GLN A 95 2.08 -15.19 -10.05
CA GLN A 95 1.98 -16.43 -10.83
C GLN A 95 3.33 -17.15 -10.92
N VAL A 96 4.42 -16.40 -11.14
CA VAL A 96 5.78 -16.98 -11.13
C VAL A 96 6.11 -17.56 -9.75
N LEU A 97 5.80 -16.82 -8.67
CA LEU A 97 6.01 -17.29 -7.31
C LEU A 97 5.18 -18.54 -6.99
N ALA A 98 3.91 -18.58 -7.41
CA ALA A 98 3.04 -19.75 -7.21
C ALA A 98 3.58 -20.98 -7.95
N ARG A 99 4.08 -20.82 -9.18
CA ARG A 99 4.73 -21.90 -9.94
C ARG A 99 5.97 -22.40 -9.22
N ASP A 100 6.84 -21.50 -8.78
CA ASP A 100 8.09 -21.85 -8.12
C ASP A 100 7.82 -22.54 -6.76
N TYR A 101 6.82 -22.08 -6.02
CA TYR A 101 6.36 -22.71 -4.78
C TYR A 101 5.80 -24.12 -5.03
N LYS A 102 4.98 -24.30 -6.07
CA LYS A 102 4.44 -25.62 -6.45
C LYS A 102 5.57 -26.60 -6.82
N LEU A 103 6.55 -26.16 -7.61
CA LEU A 103 7.70 -26.99 -7.98
C LEU A 103 8.56 -27.32 -6.75
N SER A 104 8.77 -26.35 -5.86
CA SER A 104 9.55 -26.54 -4.64
C SER A 104 8.89 -27.54 -3.68
N ILE A 105 7.57 -27.47 -3.49
CA ILE A 105 6.82 -28.47 -2.71
C ILE A 105 6.90 -29.85 -3.36
N ALA A 106 6.77 -29.94 -4.68
CA ALA A 106 6.84 -31.21 -5.39
C ALA A 106 8.22 -31.88 -5.24
N ILE A 107 9.30 -31.12 -5.34
CA ILE A 107 10.67 -31.62 -5.17
C ILE A 107 10.95 -31.96 -3.70
N SER A 108 10.66 -31.05 -2.78
CA SER A 108 10.98 -31.23 -1.35
C SER A 108 10.23 -32.38 -0.70
N ASN A 109 8.94 -32.56 -1.02
CA ASN A 109 8.14 -33.67 -0.50
C ASN A 109 8.72 -35.04 -0.90
N ASN A 110 9.27 -35.13 -2.11
CA ASN A 110 9.79 -36.40 -2.62
C ASN A 110 11.27 -36.64 -2.28
N THR A 111 12.02 -35.58 -1.96
CA THR A 111 13.45 -35.68 -1.63
C THR A 111 13.66 -36.45 -0.32
N ILE A 112 12.87 -36.16 0.72
CA ILE A 112 12.99 -36.84 2.02
C ILE A 112 12.59 -38.31 1.91
N LEU A 113 11.50 -38.61 1.20
CA LEU A 113 11.04 -39.99 0.96
C LEU A 113 12.07 -40.79 0.14
N GLY A 114 12.63 -40.21 -0.92
CA GLY A 114 13.65 -40.85 -1.74
C GLY A 114 14.94 -41.14 -0.98
N LEU A 115 15.39 -40.20 -0.13
CA LEU A 115 16.57 -40.38 0.70
C LEU A 115 16.36 -41.48 1.75
N ALA A 116 15.22 -41.46 2.44
CA ALA A 116 14.88 -42.49 3.43
C ALA A 116 14.76 -43.88 2.80
N ALA A 117 14.10 -43.99 1.65
CA ALA A 117 13.96 -45.25 0.91
C ALA A 117 15.32 -45.76 0.40
N GLY A 118 16.17 -44.88 -0.12
CA GLY A 118 17.52 -45.22 -0.57
C GLY A 118 18.41 -45.73 0.57
N LEU A 119 18.35 -45.08 1.74
CA LEU A 119 19.10 -45.49 2.92
C LEU A 119 18.65 -46.86 3.46
N LEU A 120 17.34 -47.10 3.50
CA LEU A 120 16.81 -48.41 3.90
C LEU A 120 17.26 -49.51 2.94
N LEU A 121 17.15 -49.28 1.62
CA LEU A 121 17.57 -50.26 0.62
C LEU A 121 19.08 -50.53 0.68
N ALA A 122 19.89 -49.50 0.90
CA ALA A 122 21.33 -49.64 1.10
C ALA A 122 21.65 -50.50 2.34
N LEU A 123 20.96 -50.30 3.46
CA LEU A 123 21.14 -51.12 4.66
C LEU A 123 20.73 -52.58 4.43
N VAL A 124 19.61 -52.83 3.74
CA VAL A 124 19.13 -54.19 3.42
C VAL A 124 20.16 -54.98 2.60
N ILE A 125 20.93 -54.32 1.73
CA ILE A 125 21.99 -54.96 0.93
C ILE A 125 23.32 -55.01 1.70
N ALA A 126 23.67 -53.96 2.44
CA ALA A 126 24.94 -53.87 3.15
C ALA A 126 25.03 -54.84 4.33
N ILE A 127 23.97 -55.00 5.12
CA ILE A 127 23.95 -55.89 6.29
C ILE A 127 24.30 -57.35 5.92
N PRO A 128 23.63 -58.01 4.95
CA PRO A 128 23.98 -59.38 4.58
C PRO A 128 25.36 -59.49 3.93
N PHE A 129 25.80 -58.47 3.18
CA PHE A 129 27.14 -58.44 2.59
C PHE A 129 28.24 -58.40 3.65
N ILE A 130 28.08 -57.53 4.67
CA ILE A 130 29.00 -57.44 5.80
C ILE A 130 28.95 -58.72 6.65
N ALA A 131 27.77 -59.28 6.88
CA ALA A 131 27.64 -60.55 7.62
C ALA A 131 28.33 -61.71 6.90
N TYR A 132 28.22 -61.78 5.57
CA TYR A 132 28.94 -62.77 4.75
C TYR A 132 30.45 -62.58 4.83
N LEU A 133 30.93 -61.33 4.78
CA LEU A 133 32.35 -61.00 4.84
C LEU A 133 32.96 -61.33 6.22
N ALA A 134 32.19 -61.10 7.31
CA ALA A 134 32.57 -61.48 8.67
C ALA A 134 32.57 -63.02 8.87
N LEU A 135 31.61 -63.74 8.28
CA LEU A 135 31.56 -65.20 8.36
C LEU A 135 32.71 -65.88 7.60
N THR A 136 33.19 -65.25 6.53
CA THR A 136 34.32 -65.74 5.71
C THR A 136 35.69 -65.31 6.25
N GLY A 137 35.74 -64.58 7.37
CA GLY A 137 36.98 -64.18 8.06
C GLY A 137 37.86 -63.20 7.29
N VAL A 138 37.27 -62.50 6.31
CA VAL A 138 37.95 -61.46 5.51
C VAL A 138 37.96 -60.11 6.25
N ILE A 139 37.06 -59.93 7.22
CA ILE A 139 37.00 -58.88 8.23
C ILE A 139 36.73 -59.56 9.58
#